data_AF-X0YW14-F1
#
_entry.id   AF-X0YW14-F1
#
_cell.length_a   1.000
_cell.length_b   1.000
_cell.length_c   1.000
_cell.angle_alpha   90.00
_cell.angle_beta   90.00
_cell.angle_gamma   90.00
#
_symmetry.space_group_name_H-M   'P 1'
#
loop_
_entity.id
_entity.type
_entity.pdbx_description
1 polymer ?
#
loop_
_entity_poly.entity_id
_entity_poly.type
_entity_poly.pdbx_seq_one_letter_code
_entity_poly.pdbx_strand_id
1 'polypeptide(L)'
;PSHIIAPAIHKTKEQVGRLFQDKLGITYTDDPPTLTRAARKALREKFLKADMGISGCNLACAETGHITAVSNEGNIRMATTLPKVHVAFMGMERVVADLKDHEILFRLLAMGAAAQNMAGYVSYIGGPGRKGQTDGPEEFHLIIIDNGRSRILADTDFREMLCCIRCGACLNVCPVYGKIGGHSYGYAYSGPVGAVVNPLLVGINQACDLCLGESLCGACMEACPV
;
A
#
# COMPACT_ATOMS: atom_id res chain seq x y z
N PRO A 1 -5.10 8.37 3.66
CA PRO A 1 -4.98 7.34 4.71
C PRO A 1 -4.07 7.87 5.83
N SER A 2 -4.23 7.43 7.08
CA SER A 2 -3.42 7.97 8.18
C SER A 2 -2.00 7.41 8.20
N HIS A 3 -1.79 6.19 7.70
CA HIS A 3 -0.49 5.54 7.51
C HIS A 3 -0.61 4.54 6.36
N ILE A 4 0.48 4.27 5.64
CA ILE A 4 0.43 3.40 4.45
C ILE A 4 0.13 1.93 4.78
N ILE A 5 0.76 1.37 5.82
CA ILE A 5 0.50 -0.01 6.29
C ILE A 5 -0.58 -0.11 7.37
N ALA A 6 -1.01 1.02 7.94
CA ALA A 6 -2.01 1.07 9.02
C ALA A 6 -2.99 2.25 8.79
N PRO A 7 -3.85 2.19 7.75
CA PRO A 7 -4.62 3.34 7.28
C PRO A 7 -5.53 3.99 8.34
N ALA A 8 -5.98 3.21 9.32
CA ALA A 8 -6.90 3.62 10.37
C ALA A 8 -6.24 3.79 11.75
N ILE A 9 -4.91 3.91 11.84
CA ILE A 9 -4.17 3.99 13.12
C ILE A 9 -4.59 5.18 14.02
N HIS A 10 -5.19 6.21 13.43
CA HIS A 10 -5.76 7.36 14.14
C HIS A 10 -7.06 7.04 14.91
N LYS A 11 -7.65 5.85 14.74
CA LYS A 11 -8.88 5.45 15.44
C LYS A 11 -8.58 4.64 16.69
N THR A 12 -9.19 5.03 17.80
CA THR A 12 -9.14 4.23 19.04
C THR A 12 -10.07 3.01 18.95
N LYS A 13 -9.84 2.02 19.81
CA LYS A 13 -10.69 0.81 19.88
C LYS A 13 -12.15 1.13 20.20
N GLU A 14 -12.43 2.14 21.02
CA GLU A 14 -13.78 2.59 21.36
C GLU A 14 -14.47 3.24 20.16
N GLN A 15 -13.74 4.04 19.38
CA GLN A 15 -14.25 4.63 18.13
C GLN A 15 -14.58 3.55 17.09
N VAL A 16 -13.73 2.53 16.97
CA VAL A 16 -13.99 1.38 16.09
C VAL A 16 -15.20 0.59 16.60
N GLY A 17 -15.31 0.37 17.90
CA GLY A 17 -16.45 -0.31 18.53
C GLY A 17 -17.79 0.37 18.24
N ARG A 18 -17.86 1.70 18.41
CA ARG A 18 -19.05 2.50 18.06
C ARG A 18 -19.33 2.42 16.55
N LEU A 19 -18.31 2.56 15.71
CA LEU A 19 -18.47 2.46 14.27
C LEU A 19 -19.05 1.10 13.84
N PHE A 20 -18.61 0.00 14.46
CA PHE A 20 -19.10 -1.33 14.12
C PHE A 20 -20.49 -1.59 14.67
N GLN A 21 -20.83 -1.04 15.83
CA GLN A 21 -22.22 -1.04 16.30
C GLN A 21 -23.12 -0.33 15.28
N ASP A 22 -22.74 0.87 14.83
CA ASP A 22 -23.55 1.67 13.92
C ASP A 22 -23.65 1.07 12.50
N LYS A 23 -22.55 0.51 11.98
CA LYS A 23 -22.44 0.07 10.58
C LYS A 23 -22.63 -1.42 10.37
N LEU A 24 -22.31 -2.25 11.36
CA LEU A 24 -22.43 -3.71 11.30
C LEU A 24 -23.55 -4.25 12.19
N GLY A 25 -24.16 -3.42 13.04
CA GLY A 25 -25.27 -3.81 13.92
C GLY A 25 -24.86 -4.77 15.04
N ILE A 26 -23.58 -4.85 15.38
CA ILE A 26 -23.10 -5.68 16.50
C ILE A 26 -23.34 -4.98 17.84
N THR A 27 -23.45 -5.74 18.93
CA THR A 27 -23.39 -5.17 20.28
C THR A 27 -22.06 -4.45 20.47
N TYR A 28 -22.09 -3.25 21.04
CA TYR A 28 -20.88 -2.49 21.33
C TYR A 28 -19.87 -3.32 22.11
N THR A 29 -18.62 -3.27 21.66
CA THR A 29 -17.46 -3.84 22.34
C THR A 29 -16.23 -3.06 21.92
N ASP A 30 -15.24 -2.96 22.80
CA ASP A 30 -13.91 -2.43 22.50
C ASP A 30 -12.84 -3.54 22.51
N ASP A 31 -13.25 -4.82 22.61
CA ASP A 31 -12.36 -5.99 22.57
C ASP A 31 -11.82 -6.21 21.15
N PRO A 32 -10.51 -6.00 20.90
CA PRO A 32 -9.97 -6.07 19.54
C PRO A 32 -10.14 -7.42 18.83
N PRO A 33 -9.96 -8.59 19.50
CA PRO A 33 -10.28 -9.89 18.90
C PRO A 33 -11.74 -10.00 18.44
N THR A 34 -12.70 -9.52 19.23
CA THR A 34 -14.12 -9.55 18.87
C THR A 34 -14.42 -8.62 17.70
N LEU A 35 -13.89 -7.39 17.72
CA LEU A 35 -14.01 -6.44 16.61
C LEU A 35 -13.43 -7.01 15.32
N THR A 36 -12.24 -7.62 15.40
CA THR A 36 -11.57 -8.24 14.24
C THR A 36 -12.42 -9.37 13.65
N ARG A 37 -13.00 -10.24 14.48
CA ARG A 37 -13.90 -11.30 14.01
C ARG A 37 -15.15 -10.75 13.34
N ALA A 38 -15.76 -9.70 13.91
CA ALA A 38 -16.92 -9.04 13.33
C ALA A 38 -16.61 -8.44 11.95
N ALA A 39 -15.49 -7.73 11.82
CA ALA A 39 -15.01 -7.19 10.55
C ALA A 39 -14.79 -8.30 9.51
N ARG A 40 -14.11 -9.40 9.90
CA ARG A 40 -13.86 -10.54 9.01
C ARG A 40 -15.15 -11.17 8.51
N LYS A 41 -16.15 -11.36 9.39
CA LYS A 41 -17.46 -11.90 9.00
C LYS A 41 -18.15 -10.98 7.99
N ALA A 42 -18.25 -9.68 8.30
CA ALA A 42 -18.90 -8.70 7.44
C ALA A 42 -18.22 -8.55 6.07
N LEU A 43 -16.89 -8.58 6.03
CA LEU A 43 -16.13 -8.46 4.78
C LEU A 43 -16.18 -9.74 3.94
N ARG A 44 -16.23 -10.93 4.55
CA ARG A 44 -16.28 -12.21 3.83
C ARG A 44 -17.46 -12.27 2.87
N GLU A 45 -18.64 -11.88 3.34
CA GLU A 45 -19.86 -11.87 2.52
C GLU A 45 -19.73 -10.92 1.32
N LYS A 46 -19.05 -9.79 1.50
CA LYS A 46 -18.78 -8.83 0.43
C LYS A 46 -17.80 -9.38 -0.59
N PHE A 47 -16.71 -10.00 -0.15
CA PHE A 47 -15.73 -10.61 -1.07
C PHE A 47 -16.34 -11.72 -1.91
N LEU A 48 -17.21 -12.55 -1.33
CA LEU A 48 -17.88 -13.66 -2.04
C LEU A 48 -18.91 -13.18 -3.08
N LYS A 49 -19.49 -11.99 -2.89
CA LYS A 49 -20.51 -11.42 -3.79
C LYS A 49 -19.93 -10.43 -4.80
N ALA A 50 -18.66 -10.05 -4.68
CA ALA A 50 -18.06 -9.04 -5.54
C ALA A 50 -17.79 -9.61 -6.94
N ASP A 51 -18.25 -8.90 -7.97
CA ASP A 51 -17.96 -9.27 -9.37
C ASP A 51 -16.52 -8.93 -9.76
N MET A 52 -15.97 -7.86 -9.17
CA MET A 52 -14.64 -7.35 -9.47
C MET A 52 -13.87 -6.97 -8.20
N GLY A 53 -12.60 -7.37 -8.17
CA GLY A 53 -11.62 -6.99 -7.17
C GLY A 53 -10.62 -5.98 -7.69
N ILE A 54 -10.28 -5.00 -6.88
CA ILE A 54 -9.26 -3.99 -7.20
C ILE A 54 -8.12 -4.09 -6.21
N SER A 55 -6.89 -4.09 -6.70
CA SER A 55 -5.68 -4.06 -5.87
C SER A 55 -4.64 -3.08 -6.38
N GLY A 56 -3.68 -2.78 -5.50
CA GLY A 56 -2.39 -2.26 -5.93
C GLY A 56 -1.40 -3.40 -6.26
N CYS A 57 -0.17 -3.00 -6.51
CA CYS A 57 1.01 -3.86 -6.66
C CYS A 57 2.14 -3.30 -5.80
N ASN A 58 2.80 -4.15 -5.02
CA ASN A 58 4.01 -3.76 -4.27
C ASN A 58 5.23 -3.79 -5.19
N LEU A 59 5.42 -4.90 -5.92
CA LEU A 59 6.51 -5.15 -6.86
C LEU A 59 6.02 -6.03 -8.01
N ALA A 60 6.44 -5.77 -9.23
CA ALA A 60 6.28 -6.65 -10.39
C ALA A 60 7.65 -7.17 -10.83
N CYS A 61 7.71 -8.39 -11.37
CA CYS A 61 8.93 -8.97 -11.90
C CYS A 61 8.79 -9.18 -13.41
N ALA A 62 9.64 -8.54 -14.20
CA ALA A 62 9.57 -8.59 -15.66
C ALA A 62 9.90 -9.98 -16.21
N GLU A 63 10.93 -10.65 -15.67
CA GLU A 63 11.35 -12.01 -16.09
C GLU A 63 10.21 -13.03 -16.06
N THR A 64 9.37 -12.95 -15.04
CA THR A 64 8.33 -13.96 -14.77
C THR A 64 6.91 -13.46 -15.02
N GLY A 65 6.74 -12.16 -15.26
CA GLY A 65 5.44 -11.54 -15.58
C GLY A 65 4.44 -11.51 -14.43
N HIS A 66 4.86 -11.70 -13.19
CA HIS A 66 3.96 -11.64 -12.03
C HIS A 66 3.99 -10.27 -11.35
N ILE A 67 2.89 -9.94 -10.68
CA ILE A 67 2.85 -8.91 -9.64
C ILE A 67 2.82 -9.56 -8.26
N THR A 68 3.33 -8.82 -7.27
CA THR A 68 3.33 -9.23 -5.87
C THR A 68 2.50 -8.26 -5.06
N ALA A 69 1.58 -8.82 -4.29
CA ALA A 69 0.77 -8.10 -3.33
C ALA A 69 1.06 -8.60 -1.91
N VAL A 70 1.22 -7.66 -0.99
CA VAL A 70 1.58 -7.90 0.40
C VAL A 70 0.43 -7.46 1.31
N SER A 71 0.00 -8.32 2.23
CA SER A 71 -1.03 -7.99 3.23
C SER A 71 -0.79 -8.71 4.55
N ASN A 72 -1.34 -8.18 5.65
CA ASN A 72 -1.25 -8.80 6.96
C ASN A 72 -2.51 -9.58 7.35
N GLU A 73 -3.67 -9.21 6.78
CA GLU A 73 -4.98 -9.76 7.13
C GLU A 73 -5.55 -10.72 6.05
N GLY A 74 -4.84 -10.89 4.93
CA GLY A 74 -5.25 -11.77 3.82
C GLY A 74 -6.44 -11.24 3.01
N ASN A 75 -6.90 -10.03 3.31
CA ASN A 75 -7.98 -9.35 2.61
C ASN A 75 -7.63 -9.09 1.14
N ILE A 76 -6.37 -8.76 0.83
CA ILE A 76 -5.95 -8.56 -0.56
C ILE A 76 -6.07 -9.86 -1.35
N ARG A 77 -5.63 -11.01 -0.79
CA ARG A 77 -5.81 -12.31 -1.45
C ARG A 77 -7.27 -12.57 -1.77
N MET A 78 -8.18 -12.33 -0.83
CA MET A 78 -9.62 -12.49 -1.08
C MET A 78 -10.11 -11.56 -2.20
N ALA A 79 -9.65 -10.31 -2.23
CA ALA A 79 -9.99 -9.37 -3.29
C ALA A 79 -9.43 -9.77 -4.66
N THR A 80 -8.29 -10.47 -4.72
CA THR A 80 -7.65 -10.83 -6.00
C THR A 80 -8.01 -12.22 -6.49
N THR A 81 -8.59 -13.10 -5.66
CA THR A 81 -8.86 -14.51 -6.05
C THR A 81 -10.33 -14.92 -6.03
N LEU A 82 -11.21 -14.21 -5.28
CA LEU A 82 -12.63 -14.58 -5.19
C LEU A 82 -13.51 -13.93 -6.27
N PRO A 83 -13.31 -12.64 -6.62
CA PRO A 83 -14.07 -12.02 -7.70
C PRO A 83 -13.70 -12.61 -9.06
N LYS A 84 -14.64 -12.57 -10.01
CA LYS A 84 -14.41 -13.05 -11.38
C LYS A 84 -13.39 -12.20 -12.13
N VAL A 85 -13.33 -10.91 -11.85
CA VAL A 85 -12.39 -9.97 -12.50
C VAL A 85 -11.44 -9.39 -11.46
N HIS A 86 -10.14 -9.43 -11.73
CA HIS A 86 -9.13 -8.72 -10.93
C HIS A 86 -8.49 -7.61 -11.76
N VAL A 87 -8.57 -6.38 -11.26
CA VAL A 87 -7.86 -5.22 -11.82
C VAL A 87 -6.79 -4.76 -10.83
N ALA A 88 -5.54 -4.76 -11.26
CA ALA A 88 -4.41 -4.27 -10.50
C ALA A 88 -3.88 -2.95 -11.07
N PHE A 89 -3.58 -2.00 -10.19
CA PHE A 89 -2.93 -0.73 -10.56
C PHE A 89 -1.50 -0.70 -10.02
N MET A 90 -0.55 -0.28 -10.86
CA MET A 90 0.83 -0.05 -10.45
C MET A 90 1.37 1.22 -11.10
N GLY A 91 2.26 1.93 -10.40
CA GLY A 91 3.10 2.93 -11.05
C GLY A 91 4.15 2.24 -11.93
N MET A 92 4.60 2.89 -13.01
CA MET A 92 5.61 2.33 -13.92
C MET A 92 6.94 1.98 -13.22
N GLU A 93 7.23 2.60 -12.07
CA GLU A 93 8.43 2.37 -11.28
C GLU A 93 8.41 1.07 -10.47
N ARG A 94 7.26 0.39 -10.39
CA ARG A 94 7.04 -0.77 -9.52
C ARG A 94 7.49 -2.09 -10.14
N VAL A 95 8.58 -2.09 -10.90
CA VAL A 95 9.05 -3.27 -11.65
C VAL A 95 10.53 -3.52 -11.42
N VAL A 96 10.89 -4.79 -11.22
CA VAL A 96 12.27 -5.28 -11.21
C VAL A 96 12.52 -6.18 -12.43
N ALA A 97 13.78 -6.33 -12.81
CA ALA A 97 14.16 -7.14 -13.95
C ALA A 97 13.92 -8.63 -13.68
N ASP A 98 14.45 -9.15 -12.57
CA ASP A 98 14.50 -10.59 -12.26
C ASP A 98 14.02 -10.94 -10.84
N LEU A 99 13.92 -12.24 -10.56
CA LEU A 99 13.50 -12.73 -9.23
C LEU A 99 14.50 -12.45 -8.12
N LYS A 100 15.78 -12.27 -8.43
CA LYS A 100 16.82 -12.00 -7.43
C LYS A 100 16.68 -10.57 -6.89
N ASP A 101 16.50 -9.60 -7.77
CA ASP A 101 16.20 -8.22 -7.40
C ASP A 101 14.87 -8.11 -6.68
N HIS A 102 13.87 -8.90 -7.12
CA HIS A 102 12.58 -9.00 -6.42
C HIS A 102 12.73 -9.41 -4.97
N GLU A 103 13.48 -10.49 -4.72
CA GLU A 103 13.70 -11.01 -3.36
C GLU A 103 14.36 -9.98 -2.46
N ILE A 104 15.38 -9.27 -2.96
CA ILE A 104 16.09 -8.23 -2.21
C ILE A 104 15.13 -7.10 -1.84
N LEU A 105 14.43 -6.51 -2.81
CA LEU A 105 13.49 -5.41 -2.54
C LEU A 105 12.33 -5.84 -1.64
N PHE A 106 11.85 -7.08 -1.80
CA PHE A 106 10.81 -7.63 -0.94
C PHE A 106 11.27 -7.74 0.52
N ARG A 107 12.49 -8.24 0.78
CA ARG A 107 13.07 -8.29 2.12
C ARG A 107 13.22 -6.90 2.73
N LEU A 108 13.73 -5.94 1.97
CA LEU A 108 13.85 -4.54 2.40
C LEU A 108 12.48 -3.91 2.70
N LEU A 109 11.46 -4.24 1.90
CA LEU A 109 10.09 -3.79 2.14
C LEU A 109 9.55 -4.32 3.47
N ALA A 110 9.67 -5.63 3.72
CA ALA A 110 9.16 -6.25 4.94
C ALA A 110 9.87 -5.73 6.20
N MET A 111 11.20 -5.59 6.14
CA MET A 111 12.00 -5.01 7.22
C MET A 111 11.67 -3.54 7.46
N GLY A 112 11.63 -2.71 6.42
CA GLY A 112 11.35 -1.28 6.54
C GLY A 112 9.92 -0.98 6.99
N ALA A 113 8.96 -1.85 6.68
CA ALA A 113 7.55 -1.65 7.03
C ALA A 113 7.25 -2.00 8.49
N ALA A 114 7.66 -3.19 8.92
CA ALA A 114 7.22 -3.74 10.20
C ALA A 114 8.33 -4.46 10.98
N ALA A 115 9.60 -4.33 10.56
CA ALA A 115 10.72 -5.10 11.10
C ALA A 115 10.44 -6.61 11.09
N GLN A 116 9.77 -7.10 10.04
CA GLN A 116 9.40 -8.50 9.88
C GLN A 116 10.30 -9.16 8.82
N ASN A 117 10.64 -10.42 9.03
CA ASN A 117 11.36 -11.23 8.03
C ASN A 117 10.51 -11.46 6.77
N MET A 118 9.19 -11.53 6.93
CA MET A 118 8.21 -11.69 5.87
C MET A 118 6.87 -11.14 6.35
N ALA A 119 6.09 -10.55 5.45
CA ALA A 119 4.73 -10.15 5.75
C ALA A 119 3.79 -11.35 5.95
N GLY A 120 2.63 -11.13 6.59
CA GLY A 120 1.69 -12.20 6.91
C GLY A 120 1.18 -13.00 5.70
N TYR A 121 0.97 -12.33 4.57
CA TYR A 121 0.58 -12.93 3.30
C TYR A 121 1.32 -12.26 2.14
N VAL A 122 1.95 -13.09 1.30
CA VAL A 122 2.62 -12.67 0.07
C VAL A 122 1.97 -13.42 -1.08
N SER A 123 1.32 -12.69 -1.99
CA SER A 123 0.63 -13.28 -3.14
C SER A 123 1.37 -12.92 -4.42
N TYR A 124 1.84 -13.94 -5.13
CA TYR A 124 2.40 -13.83 -6.47
C TYR A 124 1.27 -14.09 -7.47
N ILE A 125 0.91 -13.08 -8.26
CA ILE A 125 -0.23 -13.09 -9.17
C ILE A 125 0.30 -12.98 -10.59
N GLY A 126 0.23 -14.08 -11.34
CA GLY A 126 0.76 -14.18 -12.70
C GLY A 126 -0.28 -14.11 -13.81
N GLY A 127 -1.54 -13.83 -13.50
CA GLY A 127 -2.64 -13.81 -14.47
C GLY A 127 -3.94 -14.39 -13.94
N PRO A 128 -4.90 -14.72 -14.83
CA PRO A 128 -6.16 -15.34 -14.45
C PRO A 128 -5.96 -16.77 -13.92
N GLY A 129 -6.97 -17.27 -13.22
CA GLY A 129 -7.05 -18.65 -12.74
C GLY A 129 -6.92 -19.64 -13.89
N ARG A 130 -6.16 -20.71 -13.67
CA ARG A 130 -5.94 -21.74 -14.69
C ARG A 130 -7.00 -22.83 -14.62
N LYS A 131 -7.26 -23.49 -15.75
CA LYS A 131 -8.17 -24.65 -15.80
C LYS A 131 -7.72 -25.71 -14.79
N GLY A 132 -8.62 -26.15 -13.92
CA GLY A 132 -8.35 -27.14 -12.87
C GLY A 132 -7.87 -26.56 -11.54
N GLN A 133 -7.68 -25.24 -11.43
CA GLN A 133 -7.50 -24.57 -10.13
C GLN A 133 -8.87 -24.28 -9.49
N THR A 134 -8.89 -24.31 -8.16
CA THR A 134 -10.11 -24.10 -7.37
C THR A 134 -10.38 -22.63 -7.05
N ASP A 135 -9.39 -21.75 -7.24
CA ASP A 135 -9.48 -20.31 -7.02
C ASP A 135 -8.73 -19.51 -8.11
N GLY A 136 -9.03 -18.21 -8.18
CA GLY A 136 -8.45 -17.28 -9.14
C GLY A 136 -9.52 -16.60 -10.01
N PRO A 137 -9.24 -15.37 -10.48
CA PRO A 137 -10.19 -14.64 -11.30
C PRO A 137 -10.25 -15.23 -12.72
N GLU A 138 -11.40 -15.12 -13.37
CA GLU A 138 -11.58 -15.46 -14.80
C GLU A 138 -10.79 -14.50 -15.69
N GLU A 139 -10.67 -13.22 -15.28
CA GLU A 139 -9.93 -12.19 -15.99
C GLU A 139 -8.96 -11.45 -15.08
N PHE A 140 -7.78 -11.12 -15.61
CA PHE A 140 -6.78 -10.30 -14.94
C PHE A 140 -6.36 -9.13 -15.82
N HIS A 141 -6.44 -7.92 -15.27
CA HIS A 141 -6.08 -6.67 -15.95
C HIS A 141 -5.02 -5.92 -15.14
N LEU A 142 -3.87 -5.64 -15.74
CA LEU A 142 -2.82 -4.82 -15.13
C LEU A 142 -2.77 -3.44 -15.79
N ILE A 143 -2.97 -2.39 -14.99
CA ILE A 143 -2.92 -1.01 -15.44
C ILE A 143 -1.64 -0.38 -14.90
N ILE A 144 -0.71 -0.10 -15.83
CA ILE A 144 0.55 0.58 -15.54
C ILE A 144 0.35 2.09 -15.73
N ILE A 145 0.55 2.84 -14.66
CA ILE A 145 0.32 4.28 -14.61
C ILE A 145 1.65 5.01 -14.69
N ASP A 146 1.82 5.81 -15.75
CA ASP A 146 2.86 6.85 -15.81
C ASP A 146 2.48 8.03 -14.91
N ASN A 147 1.44 8.79 -15.28
CA ASN A 147 0.97 9.98 -14.56
C ASN A 147 2.12 10.97 -14.24
N GLY A 148 3.01 11.22 -15.20
CA GLY A 148 4.14 12.14 -15.05
C GLY A 148 5.43 11.49 -14.51
N ARG A 149 5.41 10.20 -14.16
CA ARG A 149 6.60 9.49 -13.66
C ARG A 149 7.73 9.41 -14.68
N SER A 150 7.44 9.34 -15.96
CA SER A 150 8.46 9.36 -17.02
C SER A 150 9.22 10.68 -17.04
N ARG A 151 8.57 11.81 -16.69
CA ARG A 151 9.27 13.09 -16.50
C ARG A 151 10.15 13.08 -15.27
N ILE A 152 9.67 12.53 -14.15
CA ILE A 152 10.46 12.36 -12.92
C ILE A 152 11.67 11.47 -13.19
N LEU A 153 11.50 10.40 -13.96
CA LEU A 153 12.57 9.46 -14.32
C LEU A 153 13.65 10.12 -15.20
N ALA A 154 13.24 11.04 -16.09
CA ALA A 154 14.15 11.80 -16.95
C ALA A 154 14.91 12.91 -16.19
N ASP A 155 14.42 13.31 -15.04
CA ASP A 155 15.00 14.36 -14.21
C ASP A 155 16.12 13.77 -13.32
N THR A 156 17.37 14.18 -13.55
CA THR A 156 18.52 13.65 -12.82
C THR A 156 18.50 13.97 -11.33
N ASP A 157 17.80 15.03 -10.93
CA ASP A 157 17.74 15.48 -9.54
C ASP A 157 16.64 14.74 -8.76
N PHE A 158 15.60 14.24 -9.44
CA PHE A 158 14.44 13.63 -8.80
C PHE A 158 14.18 12.16 -9.14
N ARG A 159 14.88 11.58 -10.12
CA ARG A 159 14.64 10.18 -10.54
C ARG A 159 14.78 9.15 -9.42
N GLU A 160 15.66 9.37 -8.44
CA GLU A 160 15.85 8.49 -7.29
C GLU A 160 14.58 8.36 -6.45
N MET A 161 13.69 9.36 -6.52
CA MET A 161 12.43 9.31 -5.80
C MET A 161 11.54 8.13 -6.26
N LEU A 162 11.71 7.66 -7.50
CA LEU A 162 11.00 6.51 -8.04
C LEU A 162 11.52 5.16 -7.49
N CYS A 163 12.69 5.13 -6.83
CA CYS A 163 13.20 3.93 -6.13
C CYS A 163 12.40 3.59 -4.87
N CYS A 164 11.61 4.53 -4.33
CA CYS A 164 10.88 4.33 -3.08
C CYS A 164 10.00 3.08 -3.14
N ILE A 165 10.26 2.06 -2.32
CA ILE A 165 9.49 0.80 -2.25
C ILE A 165 8.24 0.88 -1.37
N ARG A 166 7.86 2.08 -0.90
CA ARG A 166 6.67 2.33 -0.07
C ARG A 166 6.60 1.49 1.23
N CYS A 167 7.75 1.21 1.84
CA CYS A 167 7.80 0.48 3.12
C CYS A 167 7.24 1.30 4.29
N GLY A 168 7.39 2.63 4.28
CA GLY A 168 6.92 3.51 5.36
C GLY A 168 7.93 3.75 6.48
N ALA A 169 9.16 3.23 6.39
CA ALA A 169 10.23 3.47 7.37
C ALA A 169 10.42 4.98 7.67
N CYS A 170 10.44 5.81 6.62
CA CYS A 170 10.55 7.25 6.72
C CYS A 170 9.41 7.90 7.53
N LEU A 171 8.20 7.33 7.51
CA LEU A 171 7.05 7.83 8.28
C LEU A 171 7.27 7.61 9.77
N ASN A 172 7.86 6.48 10.15
CA ASN A 172 8.08 6.10 11.55
C ASN A 172 9.12 6.97 12.25
N VAL A 173 10.11 7.47 11.51
CA VAL A 173 11.20 8.30 12.07
C VAL A 173 10.99 9.80 11.88
N CYS A 174 10.04 10.22 11.04
CA CYS A 174 9.82 11.62 10.74
C CYS A 174 9.15 12.35 11.93
N PRO A 175 9.79 13.37 12.52
CA PRO A 175 9.25 14.07 13.69
C PRO A 175 7.96 14.84 13.35
N VAL A 176 7.85 15.38 12.14
CA VAL A 176 6.68 16.13 11.69
C VAL A 176 5.51 15.20 11.47
N TYR A 177 5.70 14.12 10.70
CA TYR A 177 4.68 13.10 10.48
C TYR A 177 4.18 12.50 11.80
N GLY A 178 5.08 12.20 12.74
CA GLY A 178 4.72 11.67 14.06
C GLY A 178 3.81 12.60 14.88
N LYS A 179 3.82 13.92 14.60
CA LYS A 179 2.95 14.89 15.27
C LYS A 179 1.64 15.14 14.53
N ILE A 180 1.67 15.26 13.21
CA ILE A 180 0.50 15.70 12.42
C ILE A 180 -0.24 14.56 11.72
N GLY A 181 0.38 13.38 11.59
CA GLY A 181 -0.17 12.22 10.89
C GLY A 181 -0.33 12.40 9.37
N GLY A 182 -0.69 11.31 8.68
CA GLY A 182 -0.77 11.31 7.21
C GLY A 182 -1.91 12.14 6.61
N HIS A 183 -3.01 12.36 7.34
CA HIS A 183 -4.15 13.13 6.81
C HIS A 183 -3.83 14.61 6.58
N SER A 184 -2.96 15.18 7.42
CA SER A 184 -2.58 16.60 7.34
C SER A 184 -1.81 16.95 6.07
N TYR A 185 -1.26 15.94 5.36
CA TYR A 185 -0.57 16.14 4.08
C TYR A 185 -1.55 16.35 2.90
N GLY A 186 -2.83 16.02 3.03
CA GLY A 186 -3.83 16.26 1.95
C GLY A 186 -3.72 15.34 0.71
N TYR A 187 -2.72 14.46 0.64
CA TYR A 187 -2.45 13.61 -0.52
C TYR A 187 -2.36 12.13 -0.16
N ALA A 188 -2.37 11.26 -1.19
CA ALA A 188 -2.20 9.82 -1.02
C ALA A 188 -0.76 9.44 -0.59
N TYR A 189 0.24 10.21 -1.03
CA TYR A 189 1.61 10.13 -0.52
C TYR A 189 1.78 11.14 0.61
N SER A 190 2.19 10.67 1.78
CA SER A 190 2.39 11.49 2.99
C SER A 190 3.83 11.39 3.50
N GLY A 191 4.19 12.23 4.46
CA GLY A 191 5.52 12.22 5.06
C GLY A 191 6.61 12.66 4.09
N PRO A 192 7.88 12.32 4.38
CA PRO A 192 9.04 12.78 3.60
C PRO A 192 8.93 12.45 2.11
N VAL A 193 8.49 11.24 1.75
CA VAL A 193 8.27 10.84 0.34
C VAL A 193 7.18 11.70 -0.30
N GLY A 194 6.08 11.97 0.43
CA GLY A 194 4.99 12.78 -0.07
C GLY A 194 5.38 14.24 -0.34
N ALA A 195 6.26 14.81 0.50
CA ALA A 195 6.74 16.18 0.32
C ALA A 195 7.53 16.37 -0.98
N VAL A 196 8.16 15.32 -1.50
CA VAL A 196 8.87 15.34 -2.79
C VAL A 196 7.99 14.88 -3.95
N VAL A 197 7.32 13.74 -3.82
CA VAL A 197 6.54 13.12 -4.91
C VAL A 197 5.32 13.95 -5.30
N ASN A 198 4.60 14.55 -4.35
CA ASN A 198 3.36 15.26 -4.69
C ASN A 198 3.61 16.50 -5.57
N PRO A 199 4.55 17.42 -5.26
CA PRO A 199 4.89 18.53 -6.15
C PRO A 199 5.26 18.10 -7.58
N LEU A 200 5.96 16.96 -7.72
CA LEU A 200 6.35 16.41 -9.02
C LEU A 200 5.17 15.83 -9.81
N LEU A 201 4.16 15.28 -9.13
CA LEU A 201 2.97 14.69 -9.75
C LEU A 201 1.87 15.72 -10.04
N VAL A 202 1.56 16.60 -9.10
CA VAL A 202 0.42 17.53 -9.20
C VAL A 202 0.83 18.99 -9.48
N GLY A 203 2.12 19.30 -9.40
CA GLY A 203 2.68 20.63 -9.61
C GLY A 203 2.97 21.36 -8.30
N ILE A 204 4.08 22.12 -8.28
CA ILE A 204 4.61 22.79 -7.09
C ILE A 204 3.62 23.76 -6.44
N ASN A 205 2.82 24.47 -7.23
CA ASN A 205 1.84 25.44 -6.71
C ASN A 205 0.69 24.76 -5.95
N GLN A 206 0.34 23.51 -6.28
CA GLN A 206 -0.73 22.79 -5.59
C GLN A 206 -0.24 22.15 -4.29
N ALA A 207 1.04 21.80 -4.22
CA ALA A 207 1.67 21.13 -3.09
C ALA A 207 2.68 22.02 -2.34
N CYS A 208 2.55 23.35 -2.48
CA CYS A 208 3.53 24.32 -1.98
C CYS A 208 3.68 24.29 -0.46
N ASP A 209 2.61 24.00 0.28
CA ASP A 209 2.64 23.97 1.74
C ASP A 209 3.44 22.79 2.30
N LEU A 210 3.68 21.74 1.51
CA LEU A 210 4.35 20.52 2.01
C LEU A 210 5.81 20.79 2.41
N CYS A 211 6.51 21.71 1.74
CA CYS A 211 7.89 22.05 2.10
C CYS A 211 8.00 22.80 3.43
N LEU A 212 6.92 23.43 3.90
CA LEU A 212 6.89 24.14 5.18
C LEU A 212 6.95 23.19 6.39
N GLY A 213 6.63 21.91 6.17
CA GLY A 213 6.72 20.86 7.18
C GLY A 213 8.09 20.17 7.26
N GLU A 214 9.05 20.53 6.42
CA GLU A 214 10.34 19.84 6.36
C GLU A 214 11.33 20.41 7.39
N SER A 215 11.75 19.57 8.34
CA SER A 215 12.79 19.94 9.32
C SER A 215 14.22 19.73 8.80
N LEU A 216 14.38 19.09 7.64
CA LEU A 216 15.67 18.78 7.01
C LEU A 216 16.66 18.05 7.93
N CYS A 217 16.16 17.23 8.86
CA CYS A 217 16.99 16.57 9.87
C CYS A 217 17.70 15.29 9.38
N GLY A 218 17.43 14.83 8.15
CA GLY A 218 18.08 13.64 7.56
C GLY A 218 17.60 12.28 8.06
N ALA A 219 16.80 12.19 9.12
CA ALA A 219 16.39 10.91 9.72
C ALA A 219 15.70 9.94 8.74
N CYS A 220 14.91 10.46 7.80
CA CYS A 220 14.25 9.66 6.77
C CYS A 220 15.22 9.05 5.76
N MET A 221 16.35 9.73 5.49
CA MET A 221 17.41 9.25 4.60
C MET A 221 18.18 8.11 5.28
N GLU A 222 18.54 8.27 6.55
CA GLU A 222 19.21 7.21 7.34
C GLU A 222 18.35 5.95 7.48
N ALA A 223 17.03 6.12 7.61
CA ALA A 223 16.10 5.01 7.74
C ALA A 223 15.68 4.39 6.39
N CYS A 224 16.01 5.00 5.25
CA CYS A 224 15.60 4.51 3.94
C CYS A 224 16.39 3.25 3.59
N PRO A 225 15.75 2.12 3.27
CA PRO A 225 16.46 0.88 2.95
C PRO A 225 16.92 0.80 1.49
N VAL A 226 16.61 1.83 0.68
CA VAL A 226 16.87 1.91 -0.76
C VAL A 226 17.47 3.25 -1.15
#